data_AF-A0A7K9AGU3-F1
#
_entry.id   AF-A0A7K9AGU3-F1
#
_cell.length_a   1.000
_cell.length_b   1.000
_cell.length_c   1.000
_cell.angle_alpha   90.00
_cell.angle_beta   90.00
_cell.angle_gamma   90.00
#
_symmetry.space_group_name_H-M   'P 1'
#
loop_
_entity.id
_entity.type
_entity.pdbx_description
1 polymer ?
#
loop_
_entity_poly.entity_id
_entity_poly.type
_entity_poly.pdbx_seq_one_letter_code
_entity_poly.pdbx_strand_id
1 'polypeptide(L)' 'NPPYNAGAFRFELIFSSYHPLEPPRVTLCTRIYHPGVDPEGRVCQPLTTHEHWTPSTRAVQGGHRGHGGAQHLK' A
#
# COMPACT_ATOMS: atom_id res chain seq x y z
N ASN A 1 -0.18 -1.81 -15.78
CA ASN A 1 -0.70 -1.37 -17.10
C ASN A 1 -0.35 0.09 -17.35
N PRO A 2 -0.14 0.50 -18.62
CA PRO A 2 -0.12 1.91 -18.98
C PRO A 2 -1.35 2.61 -18.41
N PRO A 3 -1.22 3.86 -17.94
CA PRO A 3 -0.08 4.77 -18.13
C PRO A 3 1.02 4.70 -17.05
N TYR A 4 0.91 3.85 -16.03
CA TYR A 4 1.79 3.88 -14.84
C TYR A 4 2.84 2.75 -14.79
N ASN A 5 2.89 1.89 -15.81
CA ASN A 5 3.71 0.67 -15.82
C ASN A 5 5.23 0.88 -15.97
N ALA A 6 5.67 2.07 -16.39
CA ALA A 6 7.09 2.40 -16.51
C ALA A 6 7.65 3.15 -15.29
N GLY A 7 6.80 3.51 -14.33
CA GLY A 7 7.16 4.33 -13.18
C GLY A 7 7.37 3.53 -11.89
N ALA A 8 7.97 4.19 -10.91
CA ALA A 8 8.03 3.76 -9.52
C ALA A 8 7.32 4.78 -8.62
N PHE A 9 6.62 4.29 -7.60
CA PHE A 9 5.79 5.10 -6.70
C PHE A 9 6.28 4.93 -5.28
N ARG A 10 6.53 6.04 -4.59
CA ARG A 10 6.96 6.05 -3.19
C ARG A 10 5.76 6.29 -2.29
N PHE A 11 5.55 5.39 -1.35
CA PHE A 11 4.55 5.53 -0.29
C PHE A 11 5.23 5.78 1.04
N GLU A 12 4.60 6.60 1.86
CA GLU A 12 4.89 6.78 3.28
C GLU A 12 3.79 6.13 4.10
N LEU A 13 4.19 5.33 5.09
CA LEU A 13 3.29 4.68 6.04
C LEU A 13 3.62 5.22 7.44
N ILE A 14 2.65 5.88 8.06
CA ILE A 14 2.77 6.38 9.42
C ILE A 14 1.89 5.53 10.33
N PHE A 15 2.53 4.86 11.29
CA PHE A 15 1.86 4.00 12.27
C PHE A 15 1.56 4.82 13.53
N SER A 16 0.31 4.79 14.00
CA SER A 16 -0.07 5.41 15.27
C SER A 16 0.39 4.55 16.46
N SER A 17 0.30 5.10 17.66
CA SER A 17 0.53 4.36 18.90
C SER A 17 -0.49 3.24 19.16
N TYR A 18 -1.60 3.21 18.42
CA TYR A 18 -2.65 2.18 18.53
C TYR A 18 -2.54 1.08 17.48
N HIS A 19 -1.55 1.15 16.58
CA HIS A 19 -1.28 0.06 15.66
C HIS A 19 -0.91 -1.23 16.45
N PRO A 20 -1.44 -2.42 16.11
CA PRO A 20 -2.17 -2.77 14.88
C PRO A 20 -3.71 -2.70 14.96
N LEU A 21 -4.29 -2.13 16.02
CA LEU A 21 -5.75 -2.01 16.12
C LEU A 21 -6.32 -0.98 15.13
N GLU A 22 -5.52 0.03 14.77
CA GLU A 22 -5.83 1.02 13.74
C GLU A 22 -4.95 0.84 12.49
N PRO A 23 -5.48 1.15 11.29
CA PRO A 23 -4.68 1.13 10.07
C PRO A 23 -3.59 2.20 10.10
N PRO A 24 -2.45 1.98 9.41
CA PRO A 24 -1.49 3.04 9.19
C PRO A 24 -2.08 4.12 8.29
N ARG A 25 -1.65 5.37 8.49
CA ARG A 25 -1.91 6.44 7.52
C ARG A 25 -0.99 6.23 6.32
N VAL A 26 -1.58 6.09 5.13
CA VAL A 26 -0.84 5.92 3.89
C VAL A 26 -0.86 7.21 3.07
N THR A 27 0.29 7.65 2.59
CA THR A 27 0.40 8.80 1.68
C THR A 27 1.30 8.46 0.51
N LEU A 28 0.82 8.68 -0.70
CA LEU A 28 1.62 8.57 -1.91
C LEU A 28 2.45 9.86 -2.08
N CYS A 29 3.76 9.77 -1.90
CA CYS A 29 4.66 10.91 -2.04
C CYS A 29 4.92 11.29 -3.50
N THR A 30 4.84 10.32 -4.42
CA THR A 30 5.03 10.58 -5.85
C THR A 30 3.79 11.24 -6.42
N ARG A 31 3.91 12.46 -6.95
CA ARG A 31 2.76 13.12 -7.60
C ARG A 31 2.32 12.34 -8.83
N ILE A 32 1.05 11.94 -8.86
CA ILE A 32 0.42 11.28 -9.99
C ILE A 32 -0.97 11.85 -10.23
N TYR A 33 -1.44 11.77 -11.46
CA TYR A 33 -2.85 11.95 -11.77
C TYR A 33 -3.52 10.57 -11.74
N HIS A 34 -4.33 10.26 -10.74
CA HIS A 34 -5.06 8.99 -10.64
C HIS A 34 -6.40 9.21 -9.88
N PRO A 35 -7.55 8.66 -10.33
CA PRO A 35 -8.86 8.93 -9.72
C PRO A 35 -8.95 8.56 -8.22
N GLY A 36 -8.16 7.57 -7.80
CA GLY A 36 -8.08 7.14 -6.39
C GLY A 36 -7.04 7.87 -5.55
N VAL A 37 -6.40 8.93 -6.06
CA VAL A 37 -5.37 9.72 -5.35
C VAL A 37 -5.71 11.20 -5.44
N ASP A 38 -5.80 11.87 -4.28
CA ASP A 38 -6.03 13.31 -4.22
C ASP A 38 -4.72 14.12 -4.44
N PRO A 39 -4.79 15.46 -4.64
CA PRO A 39 -3.60 16.29 -4.83
C PRO A 39 -2.59 16.25 -3.68
N GLU A 40 -3.05 15.93 -2.46
CA GLU A 40 -2.22 15.76 -1.27
C GLU A 40 -1.61 14.35 -1.16
N GLY A 41 -1.90 13.45 -2.11
CA GLY A 41 -1.38 12.09 -2.15
C GLY A 41 -2.13 11.10 -1.26
N ARG A 42 -3.30 11.46 -0.72
CA ARG A 42 -4.14 10.52 0.03
C ARG A 42 -4.78 9.54 -0.93
N VAL A 43 -4.75 8.27 -0.54
CA VAL A 43 -5.22 7.17 -1.38
C VAL A 43 -6.55 6.65 -0.85
N CYS A 44 -7.56 6.58 -1.71
CA CYS A 44 -8.84 5.98 -1.37
C CYS A 44 -8.76 4.47 -1.60
N GLN A 45 -8.25 3.73 -0.62
CA GLN A 45 -8.23 2.26 -0.63
C GLN A 45 -8.96 1.71 0.60
N PRO A 46 -9.88 0.73 0.45
CA PRO A 46 -10.56 0.11 1.58
C PRO A 46 -9.60 -0.42 2.64
N LEU A 47 -8.46 -1.00 2.24
CA LEU A 47 -7.50 -1.60 3.17
C LEU A 47 -6.92 -0.62 4.20
N THR A 48 -7.02 0.70 3.96
CA THR A 48 -6.50 1.73 4.87
C THR A 48 -7.60 2.39 5.70
N THR A 49 -8.85 1.90 5.63
CA THR A 49 -9.98 2.42 6.41
C THR A 49 -10.26 1.55 7.65
N HIS A 50 -10.79 2.15 8.71
CA HIS A 50 -11.09 1.41 9.95
C HIS A 50 -12.15 0.31 9.76
N GLU A 51 -13.10 0.49 8.85
CA GLU A 51 -14.16 -0.48 8.55
C GLU A 51 -13.64 -1.79 7.92
N HIS A 52 -12.51 -1.72 7.22
CA HIS A 52 -11.95 -2.84 6.44
C HIS A 52 -10.56 -3.26 6.92
N TRP A 53 -10.01 -2.55 7.92
CA TRP A 53 -8.76 -2.92 8.57
C TRP A 53 -8.98 -4.08 9.54
N THR A 54 -8.05 -5.05 9.51
CA THR A 54 -7.94 -6.08 10.54
C THR A 54 -6.53 -6.04 11.11
N PRO A 55 -6.32 -6.31 12.41
CA PRO A 55 -4.96 -6.34 12.99
C PRO A 55 -4.03 -7.38 12.34
N SER A 56 -4.61 -8.38 11.66
CA SER A 56 -3.89 -9.40 10.90
C SER A 56 -3.48 -8.95 9.50
N THR A 57 -3.91 -7.77 9.05
CA THR A 57 -3.54 -7.20 7.75
C THR A 57 -2.05 -6.86 7.72
N ARG A 58 -1.33 -7.33 6.70
CA ARG A 58 0.12 -7.13 6.57
C ARG A 58 0.47 -6.31 5.35
N ALA A 59 1.36 -5.33 5.51
CA ALA A 59 2.04 -4.68 4.41
C ALA A 59 3.11 -5.63 3.86
N VAL A 60 2.76 -6.38 2.81
CA VAL A 60 3.68 -7.29 2.13
C VAL A 60 4.17 -6.66 0.83
N GLN A 61 5.47 -6.68 0.59
CA GLN A 61 6.00 -6.31 -0.71
C GLN A 61 5.65 -7.43 -1.69
N GLY A 62 4.67 -7.17 -2.56
CA GLY A 62 4.33 -8.05 -3.67
C GLY A 62 5.49 -8.09 -4.66
N GLY A 63 6.43 -9.02 -4.46
CA GLY A 63 7.42 -9.34 -5.46
C GLY A 63 6.70 -9.96 -6.65
N HIS A 64 6.63 -9.24 -7.77
CA HIS A 64 6.28 -9.85 -9.06
C HIS A 64 7.46 -10.77 -9.44
N ARG A 65 7.56 -11.93 -8.80
CA ARG A 65 8.47 -12.99 -9.24
C ARG A 65 7.96 -13.43 -10.61
N GLY A 66 8.70 -13.07 -11.66
CA GLY A 66 8.66 -13.89 -12.87
C GLY A 66 8.87 -15.35 -12.47
N HIS A 67 8.09 -16.24 -13.09
CA HIS A 67 8.11 -17.70 -12.89
C HIS A 67 9.43 -18.25 -12.31
N GLY A 68 9.38 -18.73 -11.07
CA GLY A 68 10.52 -19.34 -10.39
C GLY A 68 10.14 -19.69 -8.96
N GLY A 69 10.00 -20.99 -8.69
CA GLY A 69 9.42 -21.54 -7.47
C GLY A 69 10.23 -21.35 -6.18
N ALA A 70 9.78 -22.08 -5.17
CA ALA A 70 10.29 -22.18 -3.81
C ALA A 70 9.82 -21.07 -2.84
N GLN A 71 8.74 -21.43 -2.15
CA GLN A 71 8.38 -20.96 -0.83
C GLN A 71 8.96 -21.95 0.18
N HIS A 72 9.89 -21.48 1.01
CA HIS A 72 10.24 -22.11 2.27
C HIS A 72 10.86 -21.03 3.17
N LEU A 73 10.17 -20.66 4.24
CA LEU A 73 10.86 -20.30 5.46
C LEU A 73 9.99 -20.71 6.65
N LYS A 74 10.65 -21.44 7.55
CA LYS A 74 10.16 -22.16 8.72
C LYS A 74 9.38 -21.28 9.69
#